data_AF-A0A2L0NAV0-F1
#
_entry.id   AF-A0A2L0NAV0-F1
#
_cell.length_a   1.000
_cell.length_b   1.000
_cell.length_c   1.000
_cell.angle_alpha   90.00
_cell.angle_beta   90.00
_cell.angle_gamma   90.00
#
_symmetry.space_group_name_H-M   'P 1'
#
loop_
_entity.id
_entity.type
_entity.pdbx_description
1 polymer ?
#
loop_
_entity_poly.entity_id
_entity_poly.type
_entity_poly.pdbx_seq_one_letter_code
_entity_poly.pdbx_strand_id
1 'polypeptide(L)'
;MEPTTAVPERRLGPYPLNEDGIASLLARYEFGDSCLRRVILDQEYGARAARGRLVRLVIDARVVSDELRWEPVCLDLVDVQRFRIDESVAFSWVLYDPPQFTHFDGLLQVDLCAERFGAGRPASAEEVFEGSELVFAAAGGTWSALQPWAR
;
A
#
# COMPACT_ATOMS: atom_id res chain seq x y z
N MET A 1 19.86 21.90 3.80
CA MET A 1 18.45 21.58 3.45
C MET A 1 18.11 20.38 4.30
N GLU A 2 17.35 20.56 5.38
CA GLU A 2 16.85 19.39 6.11
C GLU A 2 15.84 18.68 5.20
N PRO A 3 16.01 17.39 4.89
CA PRO A 3 14.97 16.66 4.19
C PRO A 3 13.73 16.67 5.08
N THR A 4 12.59 17.09 4.55
CA THR A 4 11.30 16.98 5.23
C THR A 4 10.98 15.49 5.43
N THR A 5 11.43 14.96 6.57
CA THR A 5 11.46 13.54 6.93
C THR A 5 10.09 13.01 7.37
N ALA A 6 9.13 13.88 7.69
CA ALA A 6 7.80 13.47 8.13
C ALA A 6 6.88 13.09 6.96
N VAL A 7 6.09 12.03 7.14
CA VAL A 7 4.92 11.76 6.29
C VAL A 7 3.91 12.89 6.52
N PRO A 8 3.34 13.50 5.46
CA PRO A 8 2.36 14.57 5.62
C PRO A 8 1.15 14.13 6.45
N GLU A 9 0.48 15.09 7.09
CA GLU A 9 -0.70 14.82 7.90
C GLU A 9 -1.86 14.28 7.04
N ARG A 10 -2.76 13.51 7.66
CA ARG A 10 -3.97 13.02 7.00
C ARG A 10 -4.93 14.17 6.74
N ARG A 11 -5.41 14.27 5.50
CA ARG A 11 -6.49 15.18 5.10
C ARG A 11 -7.84 14.47 5.09
N LEU A 12 -7.88 13.19 4.73
CA LEU A 12 -9.08 12.35 4.71
C LEU A 12 -8.78 10.96 5.28
N GLY A 13 -9.80 10.31 5.87
CA GLY A 13 -9.66 9.02 6.54
C GLY A 13 -9.08 9.14 7.96
N PRO A 14 -8.62 8.05 8.58
CA PRO A 14 -8.44 6.72 7.98
C PRO A 14 -9.77 6.01 7.67
N TYR A 15 -9.84 5.36 6.52
CA TYR A 15 -10.92 4.46 6.13
C TYR A 15 -10.41 3.02 6.17
N PRO A 16 -11.20 2.05 6.66
CA PRO A 16 -10.75 0.66 6.74
C PRO A 16 -10.44 0.07 5.35
N LEU A 17 -9.47 -0.83 5.26
CA LEU A 17 -9.24 -1.66 4.06
C LEU A 17 -10.11 -2.93 4.12
N ASN A 18 -11.42 -2.75 4.26
CA ASN A 18 -12.43 -3.78 4.01
C ASN A 18 -12.99 -3.65 2.59
N GLU A 19 -13.94 -4.48 2.18
CA GLU A 19 -14.50 -4.47 0.83
C GLU A 19 -14.96 -3.07 0.37
N ASP A 20 -15.77 -2.39 1.18
CA ASP A 20 -16.28 -1.04 0.87
C ASP A 20 -15.16 0.01 0.81
N GLY A 21 -14.21 -0.06 1.73
CA GLY A 21 -13.12 0.90 1.80
C GLY A 21 -12.12 0.70 0.66
N ILE A 22 -11.85 -0.54 0.26
CA ILE A 22 -11.06 -0.88 -0.93
C ILE A 22 -11.78 -0.40 -2.18
N ALA A 23 -13.08 -0.67 -2.32
CA ALA A 23 -13.87 -0.17 -3.45
C ALA A 23 -13.85 1.37 -3.53
N SER A 24 -13.99 2.05 -2.39
CA SER A 24 -13.93 3.51 -2.31
C SER A 24 -12.55 4.07 -2.67
N LEU A 25 -11.47 3.38 -2.27
CA LEU A 25 -10.10 3.73 -2.65
C LEU A 25 -9.92 3.64 -4.17
N LEU A 26 -10.26 2.48 -4.74
CA LEU A 26 -10.09 2.19 -6.17
C LEU A 26 -11.03 3.00 -7.07
N ALA A 27 -12.18 3.45 -6.56
CA ALA A 27 -13.07 4.35 -7.29
C ALA A 27 -12.59 5.81 -7.27
N ARG A 28 -11.86 6.21 -6.23
CA ARG A 28 -11.40 7.59 -6.05
C ARG A 28 -10.10 7.88 -6.78
N TYR A 29 -9.20 6.91 -6.86
CA TYR A 29 -7.85 7.10 -7.38
C TYR A 29 -7.58 6.25 -8.61
N GLU A 30 -6.88 6.85 -9.57
CA GLU A 30 -6.25 6.16 -10.68
C GLU A 30 -4.80 5.90 -10.30
N PHE A 31 -4.43 4.61 -10.30
CA PHE A 31 -3.11 4.15 -9.88
C PHE A 31 -2.14 3.89 -11.03
N GLY A 32 -2.59 3.94 -12.29
CA GLY A 32 -1.70 3.84 -13.44
C GLY A 32 -0.64 4.95 -13.42
N ASP A 33 0.62 4.55 -13.55
CA ASP A 33 1.82 5.40 -13.41
C ASP A 33 2.01 6.02 -12.01
N SER A 34 1.35 5.49 -10.98
CA SER A 34 1.53 5.99 -9.61
C SER A 34 2.88 5.60 -9.05
N CYS A 35 3.42 6.43 -8.15
CA CYS A 35 4.73 6.18 -7.57
C CYS A 35 4.60 5.83 -6.09
N LEU A 36 5.10 4.67 -5.69
CA LEU A 36 5.35 4.40 -4.28
C LEU A 36 6.53 5.25 -3.81
N ARG A 37 6.22 6.28 -3.04
CA ARG A 37 7.17 7.28 -2.56
C ARG A 37 7.91 6.82 -1.31
N ARG A 38 7.24 6.09 -0.42
CA ARG A 38 7.85 5.60 0.83
C ARG A 38 7.24 4.28 1.29
N VAL A 39 8.11 3.42 1.83
CA VAL A 39 7.75 2.27 2.66
C VAL A 39 8.38 2.48 4.03
N ILE A 40 7.56 2.46 5.09
CA ILE A 40 8.03 2.59 6.47
C ILE A 40 7.64 1.29 7.17
N LEU A 41 8.65 0.55 7.61
CA LEU A 41 8.49 -0.67 8.38
C LEU A 41 8.74 -0.33 9.85
N ASP A 42 7.71 -0.46 10.68
CA ASP A 42 7.80 -0.26 12.12
C ASP A 42 7.57 -1.60 12.84
N GLN A 43 8.59 -2.03 13.58
CA GLN A 43 8.57 -3.29 14.31
C GLN A 43 9.17 -3.06 15.69
N GLU A 44 8.36 -3.30 16.71
CA GLU A 44 8.84 -3.37 18.09
C GLU A 44 9.50 -4.73 18.35
N TYR A 45 10.72 -4.71 18.90
CA TYR A 45 11.43 -5.91 19.32
C TYR A 45 11.50 -5.95 20.85
N GLY A 46 11.20 -7.11 21.46
CA GLY A 46 11.37 -7.34 22.89
C GLY A 46 10.24 -8.13 23.54
N ALA A 47 10.46 -8.56 24.79
CA ALA A 47 9.53 -9.40 25.55
C ALA A 47 8.15 -8.77 25.85
N ARG A 48 7.99 -7.47 25.56
CA ARG A 48 6.76 -6.69 25.72
C ARG A 48 6.28 -6.07 24.41
N ALA A 49 6.73 -6.56 23.26
CA ALA A 49 6.22 -6.11 21.97
C ALA A 49 4.70 -6.34 21.94
N ALA A 50 3.94 -5.27 22.20
CA ALA A 50 2.50 -5.29 22.34
C ALA A 50 1.82 -4.96 21.01
N ARG A 51 2.57 -4.37 20.08
CA ARG A 51 2.14 -4.04 18.73
C ARG A 51 2.79 -5.04 17.77
N GLY A 52 1.98 -5.67 16.93
CA GLY A 52 2.51 -6.40 15.77
C GLY A 52 3.20 -5.44 14.80
N ARG A 53 3.82 -5.99 13.77
CA ARG A 53 4.52 -5.20 12.75
C ARG A 53 3.54 -4.25 12.05
N LEU A 54 3.89 -2.97 11.99
CA LEU A 54 3.16 -1.95 11.25
C LEU A 54 3.91 -1.63 9.96
N VAL A 55 3.19 -1.50 8.86
CA VAL A 55 3.77 -1.03 7.60
C VAL A 55 2.97 0.15 7.10
N ARG A 56 3.67 1.23 6.75
CA ARG A 56 3.08 2.38 6.08
C ARG A 56 3.61 2.51 4.67
N LEU A 57 2.72 2.50 3.70
CA LEU A 57 2.99 2.72 2.28
C LEU A 57 2.47 4.10 1.90
N VAL A 58 3.28 4.92 1.26
CA VAL A 58 2.85 6.21 0.72
C VAL A 58 3.00 6.19 -0.79
N ILE A 59 1.87 6.33 -1.49
CA ILE A 59 1.76 6.23 -2.94
C ILE A 59 1.24 7.57 -3.44
N ASP A 60 1.91 8.21 -4.39
CA ASP A 60 1.31 9.33 -5.10
C ASP A 60 0.40 8.77 -6.18
N ALA A 61 -0.90 9.07 -6.11
CA ALA A 61 -1.90 8.61 -7.07
C ALA A 61 -2.71 9.79 -7.63
N ARG A 62 -3.41 9.59 -8.75
CA ARG A 62 -4.21 10.64 -9.39
C ARG A 62 -5.66 10.59 -8.91
N VAL A 63 -6.24 11.73 -8.59
CA VAL A 63 -7.65 11.81 -8.17
C VAL A 63 -8.55 11.85 -9.40
N VAL A 64 -9.41 10.82 -9.58
CA VAL A 64 -10.27 10.67 -10.77
C VAL A 64 -11.22 11.86 -10.96
N SER A 65 -11.78 12.37 -9.86
CA SER A 65 -12.79 13.44 -9.88
C SER A 65 -12.22 14.87 -9.95
N ASP A 66 -10.90 15.03 -9.89
CA ASP A 66 -10.23 16.32 -9.65
C ASP A 66 -9.10 16.52 -10.67
N GLU A 67 -9.47 16.47 -11.95
CA GLU A 67 -8.58 16.69 -13.12
C GLU A 67 -7.28 15.87 -13.09
N LEU A 68 -7.32 14.67 -12.49
CA LEU A 68 -6.14 13.80 -12.32
C LEU A 68 -5.00 14.46 -11.54
N ARG A 69 -5.32 15.36 -10.60
CA ARG A 69 -4.34 15.94 -9.68
C ARG A 69 -3.65 14.83 -8.89
N TRP A 70 -2.33 14.90 -8.81
CA TRP A 70 -1.53 14.06 -7.93
C TRP A 70 -1.81 14.33 -6.45
N GLU A 71 -2.02 13.26 -5.70
CA GLU A 71 -2.31 13.29 -4.29
C GLU A 71 -1.61 12.13 -3.58
N PRO A 72 -0.89 12.39 -2.47
CA PRO A 72 -0.32 11.32 -1.66
C PRO A 72 -1.43 10.56 -0.93
N VAL A 73 -1.44 9.24 -1.14
CA VAL A 73 -2.32 8.27 -0.50
C VAL A 73 -1.47 7.40 0.42
N CYS A 74 -1.97 7.16 1.62
CA CYS A 74 -1.29 6.35 2.64
C CYS A 74 -2.08 5.08 2.90
N LEU A 75 -1.41 3.93 2.85
CA LEU A 75 -1.91 2.64 3.34
C LEU A 75 -1.16 2.31 4.64
N ASP A 76 -1.89 2.27 5.76
CA ASP A 76 -1.38 1.81 7.04
C ASP A 76 -1.84 0.37 7.27
N LEU A 77 -0.92 -0.58 7.25
CA LEU A 77 -1.14 -2.01 7.47
C LEU A 77 -0.78 -2.38 8.90
N VAL A 78 -1.63 -3.19 9.53
CA VAL A 78 -1.48 -3.60 10.92
C VAL A 78 -1.26 -5.10 11.05
N ASP A 79 -0.46 -5.50 12.04
CA ASP A 79 -0.10 -6.89 12.32
C ASP A 79 0.39 -7.64 11.07
N VAL A 80 1.35 -7.04 10.37
CA VAL A 80 1.93 -7.57 9.13
C VAL A 80 2.76 -8.82 9.43
N GLN A 81 2.25 -9.98 9.00
CA GLN A 81 2.86 -11.28 9.28
C GLN A 81 3.97 -11.62 8.29
N ARG A 82 3.78 -11.27 7.02
CA ARG A 82 4.70 -11.60 5.93
C ARG A 82 4.76 -10.43 4.95
N PHE A 83 5.94 -10.14 4.41
CA PHE A 83 6.10 -9.19 3.32
C PHE A 83 7.31 -9.53 2.46
N ARG A 84 7.29 -9.09 1.21
CA ARG A 84 8.43 -9.13 0.28
C ARG A 84 8.58 -7.74 -0.33
N ILE A 85 9.82 -7.27 -0.36
CA ILE A 85 10.25 -6.06 -1.05
C ILE A 85 11.53 -6.48 -1.78
N ASP A 86 11.45 -6.66 -3.10
CA ASP A 86 12.58 -7.01 -3.93
C ASP A 86 13.13 -5.75 -4.63
N GLU A 87 14.28 -5.27 -4.18
CA GLU A 87 14.97 -4.09 -4.72
C GLU A 87 15.97 -4.46 -5.83
N SER A 88 16.09 -5.74 -6.20
CA SER A 88 17.16 -6.22 -7.10
C SER A 88 16.94 -5.87 -8.57
N VAL A 89 15.69 -5.66 -8.97
CA VAL A 89 15.33 -5.12 -10.28
C VAL A 89 15.39 -3.61 -10.17
N ALA A 90 15.92 -2.90 -11.18
CA ALA A 90 15.99 -1.43 -11.25
C ALA A 90 14.59 -0.78 -11.40
N PHE A 91 13.65 -1.21 -10.57
CA PHE A 91 12.25 -0.87 -10.53
C PHE A 91 12.11 0.50 -9.90
N SER A 92 11.50 1.44 -10.62
CA SER A 92 11.28 2.81 -10.16
C SER A 92 10.16 2.93 -9.12
N TRP A 93 9.70 1.81 -8.57
CA TRP A 93 8.55 1.72 -7.65
C TRP A 93 7.29 2.38 -8.23
N VAL A 94 7.13 2.27 -9.55
CA VAL A 94 5.98 2.75 -10.31
C VAL A 94 4.97 1.62 -10.41
N LEU A 95 3.72 1.90 -10.07
CA LEU A 95 2.58 1.02 -10.20
C LEU A 95 2.03 1.19 -11.62
N TYR A 96 2.13 0.13 -12.43
CA TYR A 96 1.51 0.10 -13.75
C TYR A 96 0.02 -0.18 -13.66
N ASP A 97 -0.35 -1.11 -12.78
CA ASP A 97 -1.73 -1.45 -12.44
C ASP A 97 -2.09 -1.01 -11.01
N PRO A 98 -3.39 -0.88 -10.70
CA PRO A 98 -3.83 -0.60 -9.34
C PRO A 98 -3.37 -1.67 -8.34
N PRO A 99 -3.14 -1.30 -7.06
CA PRO A 99 -2.92 -2.26 -6.00
C PRO A 99 -4.02 -3.32 -5.97
N GLN A 100 -3.62 -4.58 -5.92
CA GLN A 100 -4.55 -5.68 -5.77
C GLN A 100 -4.69 -6.07 -4.30
N PHE A 101 -5.94 -6.16 -3.86
CA PHE A 101 -6.31 -6.53 -2.49
C PHE A 101 -7.02 -7.88 -2.51
N THR A 102 -6.44 -8.90 -1.87
CA THR A 102 -7.01 -10.25 -1.85
C THR A 102 -6.99 -10.81 -0.43
N HIS A 103 -8.03 -11.54 -0.03
CA HIS A 103 -8.07 -12.19 1.28
C HIS A 103 -7.71 -13.67 1.15
N PHE A 104 -6.74 -14.11 1.94
CA PHE A 104 -6.38 -15.52 2.09
C PHE A 104 -6.15 -15.83 3.56
N ASP A 105 -6.70 -16.95 4.03
CA ASP A 105 -6.49 -17.46 5.39
C ASP A 105 -6.71 -16.41 6.50
N GLY A 106 -7.66 -15.50 6.29
CA GLY A 106 -7.98 -14.42 7.24
C GLY A 106 -7.02 -13.22 7.22
N LEU A 107 -6.07 -13.17 6.29
CA LEU A 107 -5.17 -12.04 6.08
C LEU A 107 -5.54 -11.28 4.80
N LEU A 108 -5.37 -9.97 4.86
CA LEU A 108 -5.41 -9.08 3.70
C LEU A 108 -4.02 -9.07 3.04
N GLN A 109 -3.94 -9.61 1.83
CA GLN A 109 -2.80 -9.39 0.94
C GLN A 109 -2.97 -8.10 0.16
N VAL A 110 -1.93 -7.26 0.19
CA VAL A 110 -1.80 -6.03 -0.59
C VAL A 110 -0.62 -6.21 -1.52
N ASP A 111 -0.90 -6.38 -2.81
CA ASP A 111 0.09 -6.54 -3.87
C ASP A 111 0.16 -5.25 -4.69
N LEU A 112 1.37 -4.68 -4.81
CA LEU A 112 1.63 -3.45 -5.57
C LEU A 112 2.25 -3.73 -6.94
N CYS A 113 2.35 -4.99 -7.35
CA CYS A 113 2.87 -5.46 -8.65
C CYS A 113 1.91 -6.46 -9.31
N ALA A 114 0.60 -6.14 -9.26
CA ALA A 114 -0.48 -7.04 -9.66
C ALA A 114 -0.51 -7.34 -11.17
N GLU A 115 0.18 -6.55 -11.99
CA GLU A 115 0.21 -6.69 -13.46
C GLU A 115 0.66 -8.09 -13.93
N ARG A 116 1.40 -8.81 -13.09
CA ARG A 116 1.87 -10.17 -13.39
C ARG A 116 0.76 -11.21 -13.43
N PHE A 117 -0.35 -10.98 -12.74
CA PHE A 117 -1.51 -11.86 -12.77
C PHE A 117 -2.45 -11.56 -13.95
N GLY A 118 -2.26 -10.41 -14.62
CA GLY A 118 -3.10 -9.97 -15.73
C GLY A 118 -4.58 -9.95 -15.36
N ALA A 119 -5.43 -10.59 -16.17
CA ALA A 119 -6.85 -10.72 -15.89
C ALA A 119 -7.19 -11.85 -14.89
N GLY A 120 -6.22 -12.67 -14.50
CA GLY A 120 -6.40 -13.77 -13.56
C GLY A 120 -6.41 -13.28 -12.12
N ARG A 121 -7.18 -13.96 -11.26
CA ARG A 121 -7.04 -13.80 -9.81
C ARG A 121 -6.08 -14.88 -9.30
N PRO A 122 -5.14 -14.54 -8.41
CA PRO A 122 -4.28 -15.54 -7.78
C PRO A 122 -5.15 -16.54 -7.02
N ALA A 123 -4.76 -17.81 -7.05
CA ALA A 123 -5.47 -18.91 -6.42
C ALA A 123 -5.04 -19.13 -4.96
N SER A 124 -3.87 -18.62 -4.56
CA SER A 124 -3.37 -18.79 -3.19
C SER A 124 -2.46 -17.63 -2.74
N ALA A 125 -2.30 -17.50 -1.42
CA ALA A 125 -1.37 -16.54 -0.83
C ALA A 125 0.09 -16.77 -1.24
N GLU A 126 0.47 -18.03 -1.44
CA GLU A 126 1.82 -18.43 -1.84
C GLU A 126 2.11 -18.00 -3.28
N GLU A 127 1.15 -18.17 -4.19
CA GLU A 127 1.25 -17.71 -5.57
C GLU A 127 1.48 -16.18 -5.64
N VAL A 128 0.73 -15.39 -4.86
CA VAL A 128 0.96 -13.94 -4.76
C VAL A 128 2.37 -13.65 -4.23
N PHE A 129 2.76 -14.33 -3.15
CA PHE A 129 4.02 -14.04 -2.48
C PHE A 129 5.24 -14.38 -3.33
N GLU A 130 5.18 -15.49 -4.07
CA GLU A 130 6.26 -15.91 -4.95
C GLU A 130 6.32 -15.09 -6.24
N GLY A 131 5.15 -14.69 -6.76
CA GLY A 131 5.03 -13.95 -8.02
C GLY A 131 5.26 -12.44 -7.91
N SER A 132 5.01 -11.84 -6.74
CA SER A 132 5.14 -10.39 -6.53
C SER A 132 6.52 -9.97 -6.03
N GLU A 133 6.96 -8.79 -6.49
CA GLU A 133 8.18 -8.11 -6.04
C GLU A 133 7.88 -7.15 -4.88
N LEU A 134 6.60 -6.80 -4.66
CA LEU A 134 6.16 -5.94 -3.57
C LEU A 134 4.77 -6.33 -3.06
N VAL A 135 4.77 -7.09 -1.96
CA VAL A 135 3.54 -7.62 -1.36
C VAL A 135 3.63 -7.67 0.16
N PHE A 136 2.50 -7.39 0.80
CA PHE A 136 2.33 -7.46 2.25
C PHE A 136 1.11 -8.32 2.60
N ALA A 137 1.22 -9.13 3.65
CA ALA A 137 0.12 -9.87 4.25
C ALA A 137 -0.11 -9.37 5.68
N ALA A 138 -1.27 -8.77 5.91
CA ALA A 138 -1.62 -8.06 7.14
C ALA A 138 -2.95 -8.55 7.72
N ALA A 139 -3.15 -8.43 9.03
CA ALA A 139 -4.44 -8.73 9.63
C ALA A 139 -5.52 -7.70 9.24
N GLY A 140 -5.09 -6.51 8.84
CA GLY A 140 -5.95 -5.46 8.31
C GLY A 140 -5.17 -4.20 8.00
N GLY A 141 -5.90 -3.11 7.77
CA GLY A 141 -5.28 -1.81 7.56
C GLY A 141 -6.30 -0.73 7.27
N THR A 142 -5.78 0.45 6.96
CA THR A 142 -6.57 1.62 6.57
C THR A 142 -5.92 2.35 5.42
N TRP A 143 -6.71 3.10 4.66
CA TRP A 143 -6.21 4.08 3.71
C TRP A 143 -6.61 5.50 4.11
N SER A 144 -5.78 6.47 3.73
CA SER A 144 -6.05 7.90 3.95
C SER A 144 -5.45 8.74 2.83
N ALA A 145 -6.08 9.87 2.54
CA ALA A 145 -5.46 10.90 1.71
C ALA A 145 -4.61 11.80 2.62
N LEU A 146 -3.39 12.11 2.21
CA LEU A 146 -2.51 12.99 2.94
C LEU A 146 -2.57 14.42 2.38
N GLN A 147 -2.09 15.38 3.17
CA GLN A 147 -1.78 16.72 2.66
C GLN A 147 -0.69 16.62 1.57
N PRO A 148 -0.65 17.56 0.61
CA PRO A 148 0.46 17.67 -0.31
C PRO A 148 1.79 17.79 0.44
N TRP A 149 2.86 17.27 -0.16
CA TRP A 149 4.21 17.44 0.37
C TRP A 149 4.57 18.93 0.44
N ALA A 150 5.08 19.37 1.58
CA ALA A 150 5.67 20.71 1.70
C ALA A 150 6.83 20.83 0.69
N ARG A 151 6.81 21.89 -0.11
CA ARG A 151 7.86 22.22 -1.08
C ARG A 151 9.08 22.82 -0.38
#